data_AF-A0AAW3YNS7-F1
#
_entry.id   AF-A0AAW3YNS7-F1
#
_cell.length_a   1.000
_cell.length_b   1.000
_cell.length_c   1.000
_cell.angle_alpha   90.00
_cell.angle_beta   90.00
_cell.angle_gamma   90.00
#
_symmetry.space_group_name_H-M   'P 1'
#
loop_
_entity.id
_entity.type
_entity.pdbx_description
1 polymer ?
#
loop_
_entity_poly.entity_id
_entity_poly.type
_entity_poly.pdbx_seq_one_letter_code
_entity_poly.pdbx_strand_id
1 'polypeptide(L)'
;MCEFLITSDREFFEELEPEKERQFFETALDFVKKEYGEQNVIHATVHKDEMTPHMHCAIVPITEDGRLSAKEYFGKRQQLIALQDNFQKYMVENGFELKRGISSSRRHVEMGRMKAEGVLENTKVLESDKKSLESEID
;
A
#
# COMPACT_ATOMS: atom_id res chain seq x y z
N MET A 1 -0.77 -7.60 -17.34
CA MET A 1 -0.17 -7.72 -16.00
C MET A 1 -0.87 -6.72 -15.10
N CYS A 2 -1.12 -7.10 -13.85
CA CYS A 2 -1.67 -6.23 -12.82
C CYS A 2 -0.68 -6.22 -11.65
N GLU A 3 -0.51 -5.08 -11.01
CA GLU A 3 0.45 -4.94 -9.92
C GLU A 3 -0.25 -4.39 -8.67
N PHE A 4 0.04 -5.00 -7.53
CA PHE A 4 -0.36 -4.53 -6.22
C PHE A 4 0.81 -3.80 -5.57
N LEU A 5 0.55 -2.58 -5.12
CA LEU A 5 1.37 -1.91 -4.13
C LEU A 5 0.83 -2.25 -2.75
N ILE A 6 1.60 -2.99 -1.96
CA ILE A 6 1.22 -3.41 -0.61
C ILE A 6 2.11 -2.70 0.40
N THR A 7 1.50 -1.87 1.25
CA THR A 7 2.20 -1.08 2.28
C THR A 7 1.19 -0.60 3.32
N SER A 8 1.68 0.17 4.29
CA SER A 8 0.94 0.91 5.31
C SER A 8 1.56 2.31 5.42
N ASP A 9 1.27 3.05 6.50
CA ASP A 9 2.04 4.23 6.88
C ASP A 9 3.39 3.85 7.52
N ARG A 10 4.22 4.86 7.74
CA ARG A 10 5.56 4.71 8.33
C ARG A 10 5.50 4.25 9.79
N GLU A 11 4.58 4.83 10.57
CA GLU A 11 4.39 4.52 11.99
C GLU A 11 4.12 3.03 12.19
N PHE A 12 3.26 2.44 11.37
CA PHE A 12 2.99 1.00 11.39
C PHE A 12 4.26 0.15 11.27
N PHE A 13 5.19 0.49 10.37
CA PHE A 13 6.40 -0.32 10.18
C PHE A 13 7.50 0.00 11.19
N GLU A 14 7.55 1.20 11.76
CA GLU A 14 8.49 1.56 12.82
C GLU A 14 8.23 0.79 14.12
N GLU A 15 6.98 0.37 14.36
CA GLU A 15 6.60 -0.45 15.50
C GLU A 15 6.87 -1.95 15.31
N LEU A 16 7.19 -2.40 14.10
CA LEU A 16 7.41 -3.81 13.80
C LEU A 16 8.89 -4.21 13.94
N GLU A 17 9.10 -5.33 14.63
CA GLU A 17 10.38 -6.04 14.57
C GLU A 17 10.67 -6.52 13.13
N PRO A 18 11.94 -6.58 12.68
CA PRO A 18 12.28 -6.94 11.31
C PRO A 18 11.70 -8.27 10.83
N GLU A 19 11.60 -9.27 11.70
CA GLU A 19 11.00 -10.56 11.37
C GLU A 19 9.47 -10.45 11.21
N LYS A 20 8.81 -9.60 12.00
CA LYS A 20 7.37 -9.36 11.88
C LYS A 20 7.05 -8.55 10.62
N GLU A 21 7.93 -7.62 10.24
CA GLU A 21 7.86 -6.94 8.95
C GLU A 21 8.01 -7.92 7.77
N ARG A 22 8.97 -8.85 7.85
CA ARG A 22 9.11 -9.92 6.85
C ARG A 22 7.83 -10.75 6.73
N GLN A 23 7.28 -11.18 7.86
CA GLN A 23 6.02 -11.92 7.93
C GLN A 23 4.84 -11.13 7.37
N PHE A 24 4.82 -9.80 7.51
CA PHE A 24 3.78 -8.95 6.93
C PHE A 24 3.72 -9.12 5.41
N PHE A 25 4.87 -9.02 4.73
CA PHE A 25 4.92 -9.15 3.28
C PHE A 25 4.68 -10.60 2.82
N GLU A 26 5.15 -11.59 3.56
CA GLU A 26 4.86 -13.01 3.28
C GLU A 26 3.35 -13.30 3.38
N THR A 27 2.71 -12.84 4.46
CA THR A 27 1.26 -12.98 4.66
C THR A 27 0.48 -12.27 3.55
N ALA A 28 0.92 -11.08 3.15
CA ALA A 28 0.28 -10.37 2.05
C ALA A 28 0.45 -11.08 0.70
N LEU A 29 1.61 -11.69 0.46
CA LEU A 29 1.85 -12.51 -0.72
C LEU A 29 0.96 -13.76 -0.72
N ASP A 30 0.83 -14.43 0.42
CA ASP A 30 -0.04 -15.61 0.57
C ASP A 30 -1.51 -15.27 0.30
N PHE A 31 -1.98 -14.09 0.72
CA PHE A 31 -3.29 -13.58 0.35
C PHE A 31 -3.44 -13.48 -1.18
N VAL A 32 -2.48 -12.84 -1.87
CA VAL A 32 -2.53 -12.67 -3.33
C VAL A 32 -2.51 -14.03 -4.04
N LYS A 33 -1.66 -14.96 -3.60
CA LYS A 33 -1.61 -16.33 -4.14
C LYS A 33 -2.93 -17.07 -3.95
N LYS A 34 -3.56 -16.93 -2.79
CA LYS A 34 -4.84 -17.57 -2.47
C LYS A 34 -5.98 -17.01 -3.33
N GLU A 35 -6.04 -15.70 -3.50
CA GLU A 35 -7.13 -15.05 -4.24
C GLU A 35 -7.00 -15.18 -5.76
N TYR A 36 -5.77 -15.15 -6.28
CA TYR A 36 -5.51 -15.07 -7.72
C TYR A 36 -4.79 -16.27 -8.31
N GLY A 37 -4.39 -17.25 -7.50
CA GLY A 37 -3.62 -18.42 -7.90
C GLY A 37 -2.12 -18.17 -7.83
N GLU A 38 -1.37 -19.08 -7.21
CA GLU A 38 0.08 -18.95 -7.07
C GLU A 38 0.78 -18.90 -8.44
N GLN A 39 0.30 -19.67 -9.41
CA GLN A 39 0.82 -19.69 -10.77
C GLN A 39 0.67 -18.35 -11.51
N ASN A 40 -0.24 -17.49 -11.04
CA ASN A 40 -0.48 -16.18 -11.62
C ASN A 40 0.47 -15.12 -11.05
N VAL A 41 1.18 -15.39 -9.96
CA VAL A 41 2.15 -14.44 -9.37
C VAL A 41 3.48 -14.55 -10.12
N ILE A 42 3.93 -13.44 -10.70
CA ILE A 42 5.19 -13.37 -11.45
C ILE A 42 6.36 -12.99 -10.55
N HIS A 43 6.14 -11.99 -9.69
CA HIS A 43 7.13 -11.58 -8.70
C HIS A 43 6.46 -10.85 -7.55
N ALA A 44 7.19 -10.80 -6.43
CA ALA A 44 6.89 -10.01 -5.26
C ALA A 44 8.22 -9.43 -4.74
N THR A 45 8.40 -8.12 -4.88
CA THR A 45 9.65 -7.43 -4.53
C THR A 45 9.37 -6.46 -3.40
N VAL A 46 10.10 -6.59 -2.29
CA VAL A 46 10.01 -5.69 -1.14
C VAL A 46 11.10 -4.64 -1.24
N HIS A 47 10.72 -3.37 -1.25
CA HIS A 47 11.63 -2.23 -1.18
C HIS A 47 11.70 -1.72 0.26
N LYS A 48 12.93 -1.60 0.77
CA LYS A 48 13.25 -1.11 2.11
C LYS A 48 14.24 0.07 2.08
N ASP A 49 14.61 0.52 0.89
CA ASP A 49 15.53 1.60 0.59
C ASP A 49 14.80 2.93 0.28
N GLU A 50 13.48 2.93 0.34
CA GLU A 50 12.63 4.12 0.25
C GLU A 50 12.10 4.58 1.63
N MET A 51 11.21 5.58 1.66
CA MET A 51 10.73 6.17 2.93
C MET A 51 9.91 5.19 3.79
N THR A 52 9.10 4.34 3.16
CA THR A 52 8.22 3.39 3.85
C THR A 52 8.38 2.03 3.18
N PRO A 53 8.59 0.94 3.95
CA PRO A 53 8.63 -0.41 3.39
C PRO A 53 7.37 -0.71 2.57
N HIS A 54 7.55 -1.22 1.35
CA HIS A 54 6.44 -1.59 0.48
C HIS A 54 6.80 -2.73 -0.44
N MET A 55 5.78 -3.47 -0.88
CA MET A 55 5.93 -4.58 -1.81
C MET A 55 5.22 -4.28 -3.13
N HIS A 56 5.94 -4.49 -4.23
CA HIS A 56 5.39 -4.59 -5.57
C HIS A 56 5.13 -6.07 -5.89
N CYS A 57 3.86 -6.46 -5.98
CA CYS A 57 3.45 -7.83 -6.30
C CYS A 57 2.72 -7.86 -7.64
N ALA A 58 3.34 -8.42 -8.67
CA ALA A 58 2.77 -8.48 -10.01
C ALA A 58 2.14 -9.84 -10.28
N ILE A 59 0.93 -9.80 -10.86
CA ILE A 59 0.20 -10.97 -11.34
C ILE A 59 -0.09 -10.90 -12.85
N VAL A 60 -0.19 -12.06 -13.47
CA VAL A 60 -0.81 -12.25 -14.78
C VAL A 60 -2.21 -12.82 -14.56
N PRO A 61 -3.29 -12.10 -14.89
CA PRO A 61 -4.65 -12.52 -14.59
C PRO A 61 -5.14 -13.58 -15.59
N ILE A 62 -4.62 -14.81 -15.47
CA ILE A 62 -5.13 -15.98 -16.20
C ILE A 62 -6.31 -16.55 -15.42
N THR A 63 -7.49 -16.50 -16.02
CA THR A 63 -8.74 -17.02 -15.46
C THR A 63 -8.73 -18.54 -15.43
N GLU A 64 -9.66 -19.14 -14.68
CA GLU A 64 -9.76 -20.60 -14.55
C GLU A 64 -9.97 -21.32 -15.89
N ASP A 65 -10.63 -20.67 -16.85
CA ASP A 65 -10.82 -21.15 -18.22
C ASP A 65 -9.64 -20.83 -19.17
N GLY A 66 -8.53 -20.31 -18.64
CA GLY A 66 -7.27 -20.07 -19.36
C GLY A 66 -7.19 -18.75 -20.14
N ARG A 67 -8.17 -17.84 -20.01
CA ARG A 67 -8.14 -16.54 -20.68
C ARG A 67 -7.28 -15.54 -19.89
N LEU A 68 -6.61 -14.65 -20.60
CA LEU A 68 -5.96 -13.49 -19.99
C LEU A 68 -6.98 -12.35 -19.83
N SER A 69 -7.51 -12.15 -18.62
CA SER A 69 -8.59 -11.18 -18.37
C SER A 69 -8.50 -10.51 -16.99
N ALA A 70 -7.85 -9.34 -16.94
CA ALA A 70 -7.87 -8.48 -15.76
C ALA A 70 -9.29 -8.04 -15.37
N LYS A 71 -10.18 -7.90 -16.37
CA LYS A 71 -11.58 -7.52 -16.18
C LYS A 71 -12.35 -8.57 -15.37
N GLU A 72 -11.95 -9.83 -15.43
CA GLU A 72 -12.59 -10.90 -14.65
C GLU A 72 -12.37 -10.69 -13.14
N TYR A 73 -11.15 -10.30 -12.76
CA TYR A 73 -10.76 -10.09 -11.36
C TYR A 73 -11.09 -8.68 -10.85
N PHE A 74 -10.91 -7.65 -11.68
CA PHE A 74 -10.91 -6.23 -11.27
C PHE A 74 -11.91 -5.36 -12.04
N GLY A 75 -12.74 -5.95 -12.91
CA GLY A 75 -13.61 -5.19 -13.80
C GLY A 75 -14.83 -4.57 -13.13
N LYS A 76 -15.21 -5.04 -11.93
CA LYS A 76 -16.35 -4.51 -11.18
C LYS A 76 -15.89 -3.79 -9.93
N ARG A 77 -16.49 -2.62 -9.66
CA ARG A 77 -16.22 -1.83 -8.45
C ARG A 77 -16.37 -2.66 -7.17
N GLN A 78 -17.38 -3.53 -7.11
CA GLN A 78 -17.62 -4.39 -5.95
C GLN A 78 -16.46 -5.36 -5.67
N GLN A 79 -15.75 -5.83 -6.71
CA GLN A 79 -14.59 -6.70 -6.53
C GLN A 79 -13.43 -5.95 -5.86
N LEU A 80 -13.20 -4.70 -6.26
CA LEU A 80 -12.16 -3.86 -5.65
C LEU A 80 -12.50 -3.46 -4.21
N ILE A 81 -13.78 -3.25 -3.89
CA ILE A 81 -14.23 -3.03 -2.50
C ILE A 81 -13.99 -4.28 -1.67
N ALA A 82 -14.45 -5.44 -2.15
CA ALA A 82 -14.28 -6.72 -1.47
C ALA A 82 -12.81 -7.09 -1.28
N LEU A 83 -11.95 -6.85 -2.29
CA LEU A 83 -10.50 -7.04 -2.19
C LEU A 83 -9.94 -6.30 -0.97
N GLN A 84 -10.31 -5.04 -0.81
CA GLN A 84 -9.77 -4.22 0.27
C GLN A 84 -10.28 -4.66 1.65
N ASP A 85 -11.55 -5.08 1.74
CA ASP A 85 -12.15 -5.59 2.99
C ASP A 85 -11.54 -6.95 3.36
N ASN A 86 -11.41 -7.85 2.38
CA ASN A 86 -10.84 -9.18 2.56
C ASN A 86 -9.36 -9.13 2.90
N PHE A 87 -8.59 -8.26 2.24
CA PHE A 87 -7.16 -8.08 2.53
C PHE A 87 -6.97 -7.64 3.98
N GLN A 88 -7.68 -6.59 4.42
CA GLN A 88 -7.57 -6.12 5.80
C GLN A 88 -7.96 -7.21 6.81
N LYS A 89 -9.08 -7.91 6.56
CA LYS A 89 -9.52 -9.01 7.42
C LYS A 89 -8.45 -10.10 7.51
N TYR A 90 -7.90 -10.52 6.38
CA TYR A 90 -6.87 -11.56 6.32
C TYR A 90 -5.60 -11.15 7.08
N MET A 91 -5.15 -9.91 6.94
CA MET A 91 -3.97 -9.42 7.67
C MET A 91 -4.22 -9.37 9.19
N VAL A 92 -5.41 -8.94 9.64
CA VAL A 92 -5.78 -8.93 11.07
C VAL A 92 -5.87 -10.35 11.63
N GLU A 93 -6.47 -11.28 10.90
CA GLU A 93 -6.55 -12.69 11.30
C GLU A 93 -5.17 -13.34 11.46
N ASN A 94 -4.15 -12.81 10.78
CA ASN A 94 -2.74 -13.24 10.88
C ASN A 94 -1.90 -12.35 11.82
N GLY A 95 -2.55 -11.56 12.67
CA GLY A 95 -1.90 -10.85 13.77
C GLY A 95 -1.17 -9.57 13.36
N PHE A 96 -1.71 -8.83 12.39
CA PHE A 96 -1.29 -7.46 12.06
C PHE A 96 -2.40 -6.48 12.39
N GLU A 97 -2.10 -5.42 13.15
CA GLU A 97 -3.09 -4.42 13.56
C GLU A 97 -3.33 -3.39 12.45
N LEU A 98 -4.01 -3.80 11.38
CA LEU A 98 -4.35 -2.94 10.25
C LEU A 98 -5.80 -2.46 10.31
N LYS A 99 -6.00 -1.17 10.07
CA LYS A 99 -7.33 -0.56 9.88
C LYS A 99 -7.69 -0.49 8.41
N ARG A 100 -8.96 -0.72 8.11
CA ARG A 100 -9.49 -0.61 6.75
C ARG A 100 -9.56 0.85 6.31
N GLY A 101 -9.06 1.14 5.11
CA GLY A 101 -9.15 2.47 4.51
C GLY A 101 -10.59 2.99 4.41
N ILE A 102 -10.78 4.28 4.68
CA ILE A 102 -12.10 4.92 4.70
C ILE A 102 -12.55 5.21 3.26
N SER A 103 -13.75 4.73 2.91
CA SER A 103 -14.40 5.10 1.64
C SER A 103 -14.57 6.62 1.57
N SER A 104 -13.94 7.24 0.58
CA SER A 104 -13.91 8.69 0.41
C SER A 104 -13.88 9.07 -1.06
N SER A 105 -14.01 10.36 -1.35
CA SER A 105 -13.86 10.93 -2.70
C SER A 105 -12.39 11.14 -3.11
N ARG A 106 -11.43 10.62 -2.31
CA ARG A 106 -10.00 10.70 -2.62
C ARG A 106 -9.74 10.05 -3.98
N ARG A 107 -8.86 10.67 -4.75
CA ARG A 107 -8.35 10.13 -6.01
C ARG A 107 -6.88 9.80 -5.83
N HIS A 108 -6.44 8.73 -6.49
CA HIS A 108 -5.02 8.42 -6.56
C HIS A 108 -4.25 9.62 -7.12
N VAL A 109 -3.10 9.91 -6.52
CA VAL A 109 -2.16 10.95 -6.94
C VAL A 109 -0.85 10.25 -7.25
N GLU A 110 -0.30 10.52 -8.43
CA GLU A 110 0.99 10.00 -8.85
C GLU A 110 2.09 10.35 -7.85
N MET A 111 3.03 9.43 -7.64
CA MET A 111 4.07 9.58 -6.61
C MET A 111 4.91 10.85 -6.76
N GLY A 112 5.28 11.24 -7.98
CA GLY A 112 6.04 12.46 -8.21
C GLY A 112 5.29 13.72 -7.77
N ARG A 113 3.97 13.74 -7.99
CA ARG A 113 3.09 14.83 -7.56
C ARG A 113 2.89 14.81 -6.05
N MET A 114 2.66 13.64 -5.46
CA MET A 114 2.54 13.49 -4.00
C MET A 114 3.81 13.99 -3.29
N LYS A 115 5.00 13.62 -3.77
CA LYS A 115 6.28 14.12 -3.25
C LYS A 115 6.39 15.63 -3.37
N ALA A 116 6.02 16.22 -4.51
CA ALA A 116 6.04 17.66 -4.70
C ALA A 116 5.08 18.40 -3.76
N GLU A 117 3.85 17.89 -3.59
CA GLU A 117 2.86 18.44 -2.67
C GLU A 117 3.36 18.38 -1.22
N GLY A 118 3.96 17.26 -0.80
CA GLY A 118 4.55 17.12 0.53
C GLY A 118 5.73 18.08 0.79
N VAL A 119 6.60 18.31 -0.20
CA VAL A 119 7.68 19.29 -0.09
C VAL A 119 7.12 20.71 0.08
N LEU A 120 6.09 21.07 -0.69
CA LEU A 120 5.46 22.39 -0.58
C LEU A 120 4.80 22.60 0.78
N GLU A 121 4.14 21.57 1.33
CA GLU A 121 3.52 21.62 2.64
C GLU A 121 4.56 21.78 3.75
N ASN A 122 5.62 20.96 3.72
CA ASN A 122 6.73 21.09 4.68
C ASN A 122 7.41 22.46 4.60
N THR A 123 7.60 23.02 3.40
CA THR A 123 8.19 24.35 3.23
C THR A 123 7.34 25.43 3.90
N LYS A 124 6.01 25.37 3.77
CA LYS A 124 5.10 26.32 4.41
C LYS A 124 5.16 26.24 5.94
N VAL A 125 5.22 25.03 6.49
CA VAL A 125 5.35 24.81 7.94
C VAL A 125 6.66 25.41 8.45
N LEU A 126 7.76 25.15 7.75
CA LEU A 126 9.07 25.71 8.12
C LEU A 126 9.11 27.23 8.03
N GLU A 127 8.43 27.84 7.05
CA GLU A 127 8.28 29.29 6.95
C GLU A 127 7.49 29.88 8.12
N SER A 128 6.41 29.23 8.57
CA SER A 128 5.66 29.67 9.75
C SER A 128 6.44 29.51 11.04
N ASP A 129 7.19 28.42 11.19
CA ASP A 129 8.02 28.17 12.37
C ASP A 129 9.15 29.18 12.45
N LYS A 130 9.82 29.44 11.32
CA LYS A 130 10.84 30.49 11.21
C LYS A 130 10.30 31.85 11.66
N LYS A 131 9.12 32.24 11.16
CA LYS A 131 8.51 33.53 11.52
C LYS A 131 8.16 33.61 13.01
N SER A 132 7.70 32.52 13.60
CA SER A 132 7.41 32.44 15.04
C SER A 132 8.69 32.62 15.85
N LEU A 133 9.76 31.92 15.48
CA LEU A 133 11.06 32.03 16.14
C LEU A 133 11.69 33.43 16.00
N GLU A 134 11.57 34.07 14.83
CA GLU A 134 12.03 35.45 14.64
C GLU A 134 11.30 36.43 15.58
N SER A 135 10.00 36.21 15.82
CA SER A 135 9.23 37.02 16.77
C SER A 135 9.50 36.75 18.25
N GLU A 136 10.16 35.64 18.59
CA GLU A 136 10.58 35.32 19.96
C GLU A 136 11.97 35.90 20.32
N ILE A 137 12.74 36.33 19.30
CA ILE A 137 14.09 36.88 19.45
C ILE A 137 14.07 38.42 19.52
N ASP A 138 12.99 39.07 19.03
CA ASP A 138 12.72 40.51 19.13
C ASP A 138 12.01 40.90 20.45
#